data_AF-A0A8H6G4T8-F1
#
_entry.id   AF-A0A8H6G4T8-F1
#
_cell.length_a   1.000
_cell.length_b   1.000
_cell.length_c   1.000
_cell.angle_alpha   90.00
_cell.angle_beta   90.00
_cell.angle_gamma   90.00
#
_symmetry.space_group_name_H-M   'P 1'
#
loop_
_entity.id
_entity.type
_entity.pdbx_description
1 polymer ?
#
loop_
_entity_poly.entity_id
_entity_poly.type
_entity_poly.pdbx_seq_one_letter_code
_entity_poly.pdbx_strand_id
1 'polypeptide(L)'
;MDCLSRRGHSNVTKTMAQLPKAMLENIDNDTDVREYHEPIDLSMAENWLIREEVLGIGKLAIEKHFDGHHLSMPTDFWGNPRLLKLLANLFNNYFAPKIPVQQAHIAVSSGAATCLDTLLWNICNEGDGVLIPGPYWNGYDVHCRNRSATSPILVSFPRLQDAFSMALVTALEKTFASSSCTIKALILTNPHNPLGQCYPKPVLEECLRFCQRRNIHLISDEVFALSTFNPSQVDLPETRHFVSMLAVDPTALDCDPGRVHVVWSMSKDFAAGGIKLVRAAASITKTDIYNS
;
A
#
# COMPACT_ATOMS: atom_id res chain seq x y z
N MET A 1 32.49 12.88 -7.74
CA MET A 1 31.46 11.97 -7.21
C MET A 1 30.66 11.40 -8.38
N ASP A 2 31.27 10.55 -9.21
CA ASP A 2 30.64 10.11 -10.48
C ASP A 2 30.76 8.59 -10.68
N CYS A 3 30.58 7.83 -9.59
CA CYS A 3 30.51 6.37 -9.64
C CYS A 3 29.06 5.86 -9.86
N LEU A 4 28.07 6.76 -9.90
CA LEU A 4 26.68 6.39 -10.12
C LEU A 4 26.38 6.31 -11.62
N SER A 5 25.51 5.36 -12.00
CA SER A 5 24.92 5.37 -13.34
C SER A 5 24.13 6.65 -13.57
N ARG A 6 23.88 7.03 -14.84
CA ARG A 6 23.03 8.18 -15.18
C ARG A 6 21.65 8.11 -14.49
N ARG A 7 21.09 6.90 -14.36
CA ARG A 7 19.86 6.63 -13.62
C ARG A 7 20.03 6.89 -12.13
N GLY A 8 21.10 6.36 -11.53
CA GLY A 8 21.42 6.58 -10.11
C GLY A 8 21.58 8.06 -9.78
N HIS A 9 22.30 8.81 -10.63
CA HIS A 9 22.47 10.25 -10.47
C HIS A 9 21.13 11.00 -10.59
N SER A 10 20.30 10.69 -11.59
CA SER A 10 18.99 11.33 -11.75
C SER A 10 18.05 11.07 -10.58
N ASN A 11 18.00 9.83 -10.07
CA ASN A 11 17.17 9.47 -8.93
C ASN A 11 17.62 10.20 -7.65
N VAL A 12 18.93 10.24 -7.37
CA VAL A 12 19.45 10.97 -6.21
C VAL A 12 19.08 12.45 -6.28
N THR A 13 19.31 13.12 -7.42
CA THR A 13 19.02 14.55 -7.56
C THR A 13 17.52 14.86 -7.45
N LYS A 14 16.65 14.02 -8.02
CA LYS A 14 15.19 14.24 -7.97
C LYS A 14 14.58 13.89 -6.61
N THR A 15 15.11 12.90 -5.90
CA THR A 15 14.56 12.41 -4.63
C THR A 15 15.21 13.07 -3.41
N MET A 16 16.53 13.21 -3.36
CA MET A 16 17.22 13.77 -2.18
C MET A 16 17.14 15.29 -2.09
N ALA A 17 16.85 16.01 -3.19
CA ALA A 17 16.56 17.45 -3.14
C ALA A 17 15.30 17.80 -2.33
N GLN A 18 14.52 16.80 -1.89
CA GLN A 18 13.31 16.97 -1.08
C GLN A 18 13.46 16.49 0.37
N LEU A 19 14.65 16.06 0.82
CA LEU A 19 14.87 15.81 2.25
C LEU A 19 14.77 17.15 2.98
N PRO A 20 13.81 17.34 3.90
CA PRO A 20 13.68 18.59 4.62
C PRO A 20 14.96 18.87 5.40
N LYS A 21 15.49 20.08 5.26
CA LYS A 21 16.66 20.53 6.03
C LYS A 21 16.49 20.29 7.55
N ALA A 22 15.25 20.36 8.02
CA ALA A 22 14.84 20.05 9.39
C ALA A 22 15.17 18.60 9.85
N MET A 23 15.22 17.61 8.96
CA MET A 23 15.66 16.24 9.33
C MET A 23 17.17 16.18 9.62
N LEU A 24 17.96 17.09 9.04
CA LEU A 24 19.41 17.13 9.20
C LEU A 24 19.84 18.04 10.36
N GLU A 25 19.02 19.03 10.72
CA GLU A 25 19.33 20.04 11.75
C GLU A 25 19.05 19.55 13.20
N ASN A 26 18.43 18.38 13.40
CA ASN A 26 18.10 17.83 14.72
C ASN A 26 19.27 17.11 15.44
N ILE A 27 20.49 17.14 14.91
CA ILE A 27 21.62 16.36 15.46
C ILE A 27 22.67 17.23 16.19
N ASP A 28 22.74 18.55 15.94
CA ASP A 28 23.89 19.37 16.38
C ASP A 28 23.60 20.51 17.37
N ASN A 29 22.36 20.76 17.79
CA ASN A 29 22.04 21.88 18.69
C ASN A 29 21.71 21.42 20.12
N ASP A 30 22.69 20.84 20.81
CA ASP A 30 22.61 20.48 22.24
C ASP A 30 23.56 21.35 23.10
N THR A 31 23.37 22.68 23.10
CA THR A 31 24.20 23.59 23.93
C THR A 31 23.47 24.76 24.59
N ASP A 32 22.13 24.83 24.61
CA ASP A 32 21.43 25.88 25.36
C ASP A 32 20.45 25.28 26.39
N VAL A 33 20.85 25.32 27.66
CA VAL A 33 20.11 24.78 28.82
C VAL A 33 18.99 25.74 29.23
N ARG A 34 18.06 25.99 28.31
CA ARG A 34 16.71 26.47 28.60
C ARG A 34 15.80 25.26 28.46
N GLU A 35 14.83 25.06 29.36
CA GLU A 35 13.90 23.92 29.37
C GLU A 35 13.50 23.47 27.96
N TYR A 36 14.26 22.53 27.41
CA TYR A 36 14.04 21.98 26.08
C TYR A 36 12.98 20.92 26.27
N HIS A 37 11.74 21.31 26.02
CA HIS A 37 10.70 20.32 25.79
C HIS A 37 10.94 19.75 24.40
N GLU A 38 11.33 18.48 24.35
CA GLU A 38 11.41 17.73 23.09
C GLU A 38 10.07 17.90 22.35
N PRO A 39 10.08 18.37 21.10
CA PRO A 39 8.84 18.63 20.38
C PRO A 39 8.03 17.34 20.22
N ILE A 40 6.72 17.41 20.48
CA ILE A 40 5.83 16.26 20.29
C ILE A 40 5.74 15.97 18.78
N ASP A 41 6.33 14.85 18.34
CA ASP A 41 6.27 14.41 16.95
C ASP A 41 4.91 13.79 16.62
N LEU A 42 4.12 14.52 15.82
CA LEU A 42 2.84 14.06 15.25
C LEU A 42 2.92 13.83 13.73
N SER A 43 4.13 13.83 13.17
CA SER A 43 4.35 13.72 11.72
C SER A 43 4.38 12.27 11.22
N MET A 44 4.67 11.33 12.13
CA MET A 44 4.88 9.93 11.80
C MET A 44 3.63 9.08 12.08
N ALA A 45 3.09 8.45 11.03
CA ALA A 45 1.98 7.51 11.13
C ALA A 45 2.44 6.16 11.72
N GLU A 46 2.79 6.12 12.99
CA GLU A 46 3.20 4.92 13.72
C GLU A 46 2.13 4.49 14.72
N ASN A 47 1.84 3.20 14.76
CA ASN A 47 0.99 2.63 15.79
C ASN A 47 1.84 2.40 17.05
N TRP A 48 1.65 3.23 18.07
CA TRP A 48 2.30 3.09 19.38
C TRP A 48 1.40 2.41 20.41
N LEU A 49 0.11 2.20 20.10
CA LEU A 49 -0.90 1.78 21.07
C LEU A 49 -0.80 0.29 21.46
N ILE A 50 -0.21 -0.54 20.61
CA ILE A 50 -0.18 -2.02 20.79
C ILE A 50 1.24 -2.59 20.85
N ARG A 51 2.26 -1.75 21.02
CA ARG A 51 3.66 -2.16 20.89
C ARG A 51 4.09 -3.13 21.96
N GLU A 52 3.64 -2.95 23.19
CA GLU A 52 4.02 -3.83 24.30
C GLU A 52 3.46 -5.24 24.10
N GLU A 53 2.24 -5.36 23.61
CA GLU A 53 1.60 -6.63 23.26
C GLU A 53 2.34 -7.32 22.11
N VAL A 54 2.63 -6.57 21.03
CA VAL A 54 3.38 -7.10 19.88
C VAL A 54 4.79 -7.52 20.28
N LEU A 55 5.46 -6.75 21.14
CA LEU A 55 6.78 -7.07 21.68
C LEU A 55 6.72 -8.34 22.54
N GLY A 56 5.72 -8.48 23.39
CA GLY A 56 5.48 -9.67 24.20
C GLY A 56 5.29 -10.93 23.33
N ILE A 57 4.43 -10.84 22.30
CA ILE A 57 4.22 -11.91 21.33
C ILE A 57 5.52 -12.28 20.61
N GLY A 58 6.29 -11.29 20.15
CA GLY A 58 7.56 -11.49 19.48
C GLY A 58 8.59 -12.21 20.36
N LYS A 59 8.75 -11.76 21.62
CA LYS A 59 9.63 -12.40 22.60
C LYS A 59 9.23 -13.85 22.86
N LEU A 60 7.94 -14.11 23.06
CA LEU A 60 7.43 -15.46 23.29
C LEU A 60 7.66 -16.37 22.06
N ALA A 61 7.42 -15.86 20.86
CA ALA A 61 7.66 -16.60 19.62
C ALA A 61 9.14 -16.99 19.47
N ILE A 62 10.06 -16.08 19.80
CA ILE A 62 11.49 -16.37 19.80
C ILE A 62 11.82 -17.43 20.87
N GLU A 63 11.37 -17.23 22.10
CA GLU A 63 11.70 -18.14 23.21
C GLU A 63 11.17 -19.58 23.00
N LYS A 64 9.97 -19.72 22.43
CA LYS A 64 9.28 -21.03 22.34
C LYS A 64 9.42 -21.72 20.99
N HIS A 65 9.67 -20.98 19.92
CA HIS A 65 9.52 -21.50 18.56
C HIS A 65 10.69 -21.18 17.63
N PHE A 66 11.63 -20.32 18.02
CA PHE A 66 12.80 -20.05 17.18
C PHE A 66 13.85 -21.14 17.35
N ASP A 67 14.23 -21.74 16.23
CA ASP A 67 15.23 -22.80 16.15
C ASP A 67 16.12 -22.61 14.91
N GLY A 68 17.12 -23.49 14.74
CA GLY A 68 18.05 -23.42 13.62
C GLY A 68 17.41 -23.55 12.23
N HIS A 69 16.22 -24.14 12.10
CA HIS A 69 15.54 -24.24 10.80
C HIS A 69 15.06 -22.88 10.30
N HIS A 70 14.75 -21.95 11.20
CA HIS A 70 14.35 -20.59 10.84
C HIS A 70 15.50 -19.76 10.25
N LEU A 71 16.74 -20.22 10.40
CA LEU A 71 17.94 -19.63 9.80
C LEU A 71 18.29 -20.24 8.44
N SER A 72 17.57 -21.28 8.03
CA SER A 72 17.81 -21.95 6.76
C SER A 72 17.21 -21.16 5.61
N MET A 73 17.83 -21.27 4.43
CA MET A 73 17.21 -20.78 3.20
C MET A 73 15.87 -21.50 2.99
N PRO A 74 14.81 -20.79 2.54
CA PRO A 74 13.61 -21.46 2.10
C PRO A 74 13.94 -22.41 0.95
N THR A 75 13.19 -23.50 0.85
CA THR A 75 13.40 -24.55 -0.15
C THR A 75 13.27 -24.02 -1.58
N ASP A 76 12.48 -22.95 -1.77
CA ASP A 76 12.23 -22.30 -3.05
C ASP A 76 12.18 -20.76 -2.92
N PHE A 77 12.18 -20.06 -4.05
CA PHE A 77 12.14 -18.58 -4.13
C PHE A 77 10.77 -17.97 -3.79
N TRP A 78 9.73 -18.79 -3.63
CA TRP A 78 8.34 -18.34 -3.45
C TRP A 78 8.01 -17.90 -2.01
N GLY A 79 8.98 -18.03 -1.09
CA GLY A 79 8.80 -17.72 0.32
C GLY A 79 8.42 -18.95 1.15
N ASN A 80 8.26 -18.75 2.45
CA ASN A 80 7.96 -19.84 3.38
C ASN A 80 6.49 -20.31 3.22
N PRO A 81 6.19 -21.58 2.91
CA PRO A 81 4.80 -22.04 2.72
C PRO A 81 3.90 -21.85 3.94
N ARG A 82 4.46 -21.99 5.16
CA ARG A 82 3.72 -21.72 6.40
C ARG A 82 3.33 -20.25 6.48
N LEU A 83 4.22 -19.34 6.09
CA LEU A 83 3.92 -17.91 6.02
C LEU A 83 2.80 -17.61 5.01
N LEU A 84 2.91 -18.15 3.79
CA LEU A 84 1.88 -17.96 2.75
C LEU A 84 0.51 -18.48 3.22
N LYS A 85 0.46 -19.64 3.88
CA LYS A 85 -0.76 -20.19 4.47
C LYS A 85 -1.35 -19.27 5.55
N LEU A 86 -0.51 -18.75 6.44
CA LEU A 86 -0.96 -17.83 7.49
C LEU A 86 -1.51 -16.52 6.91
N LEU A 87 -0.87 -15.98 5.88
CA LEU A 87 -1.34 -14.80 5.17
C LEU A 87 -2.65 -15.05 4.44
N ALA A 88 -2.79 -16.19 3.74
CA ALA A 88 -4.05 -16.57 3.12
C ALA A 88 -5.17 -16.66 4.15
N ASN A 89 -4.92 -17.26 5.31
CA ASN A 89 -5.91 -17.30 6.40
C ASN A 89 -6.24 -15.90 6.92
N LEU A 90 -5.25 -15.02 7.09
CA LEU A 90 -5.47 -13.63 7.52
C LEU A 90 -6.39 -12.90 6.54
N PHE A 91 -6.12 -12.96 5.23
CA PHE A 91 -7.00 -12.31 4.25
C PHE A 91 -8.40 -12.91 4.25
N ASN A 92 -8.53 -14.25 4.26
CA ASN A 92 -9.85 -14.89 4.28
C ASN A 92 -10.65 -14.57 5.55
N ASN A 93 -10.00 -14.37 6.70
CA ASN A 93 -10.67 -14.09 7.96
C ASN A 93 -11.04 -12.61 8.14
N TYR A 94 -10.18 -11.69 7.70
CA TYR A 94 -10.32 -10.27 8.04
C TYR A 94 -10.70 -9.37 6.87
N PHE A 95 -10.58 -9.82 5.61
CA PHE A 95 -10.82 -9.00 4.43
C PHE A 95 -12.11 -9.37 3.69
N ALA A 96 -12.87 -10.34 4.22
CA ALA A 96 -14.16 -10.81 3.69
C ALA A 96 -14.14 -11.05 2.16
N PRO A 97 -13.14 -11.78 1.62
CA PRO A 97 -12.96 -11.90 0.18
C PRO A 97 -14.13 -12.62 -0.49
N LYS A 98 -14.56 -12.14 -1.66
CA LYS A 98 -15.58 -12.80 -2.50
C LYS A 98 -15.02 -14.03 -3.21
N ILE A 99 -13.73 -14.00 -3.54
CA ILE A 99 -12.98 -15.13 -4.09
C ILE A 99 -11.97 -15.55 -3.03
N PRO A 100 -12.04 -16.78 -2.49
CA PRO A 100 -11.11 -17.23 -1.46
C PRO A 100 -9.64 -17.04 -1.84
N VAL A 101 -8.86 -16.42 -0.95
CA VAL A 101 -7.44 -16.17 -1.17
C VAL A 101 -6.66 -17.45 -0.95
N GLN A 102 -5.95 -17.90 -1.99
CA GLN A 102 -5.08 -19.08 -1.94
C GLN A 102 -3.62 -18.64 -1.79
N GLN A 103 -2.77 -19.57 -1.31
CA GLN A 103 -1.33 -19.32 -1.17
C GLN A 103 -0.69 -18.90 -2.51
N ALA A 104 -1.14 -19.48 -3.62
CA ALA A 104 -0.66 -19.17 -4.96
C ALA A 104 -0.99 -17.74 -5.43
N HIS A 105 -1.93 -17.04 -4.78
CA HIS A 105 -2.28 -15.65 -5.09
C HIS A 105 -1.37 -14.64 -4.35
N ILE A 106 -0.50 -15.10 -3.45
CA ILE A 106 0.26 -14.25 -2.54
C ILE A 106 1.72 -14.23 -2.93
N ALA A 107 2.26 -13.03 -3.16
CA ALA A 107 3.68 -12.77 -3.25
C ALA A 107 4.16 -12.00 -2.01
N VAL A 108 5.35 -12.33 -1.49
CA VAL A 108 5.91 -11.67 -0.29
C VAL A 108 7.13 -10.84 -0.64
N SER A 109 7.27 -9.66 -0.05
CA SER A 109 8.43 -8.77 -0.20
C SER A 109 8.84 -8.12 1.14
N SER A 110 9.95 -7.36 1.13
CA SER A 110 10.44 -6.54 2.26
C SER A 110 9.74 -5.19 2.37
N GLY A 111 8.73 -4.93 1.54
CA GLY A 111 7.92 -3.73 1.64
C GLY A 111 6.53 -3.91 1.04
N ALA A 112 5.45 -3.33 1.58
CA ALA A 112 4.30 -2.89 0.80
C ALA A 112 4.79 -1.88 -0.25
N ALA A 113 5.73 -1.02 0.14
CA ALA A 113 6.40 -0.12 -0.77
C ALA A 113 7.21 -0.88 -1.85
N THR A 114 7.91 -1.95 -1.49
CA THR A 114 8.65 -2.82 -2.43
C THR A 114 7.73 -3.70 -3.27
N CYS A 115 6.61 -4.17 -2.71
CA CYS A 115 5.54 -4.87 -3.41
C CYS A 115 4.95 -3.95 -4.49
N LEU A 116 4.64 -2.71 -4.13
CA LEU A 116 4.12 -1.71 -5.05
C LEU A 116 5.14 -1.41 -6.16
N ASP A 117 6.39 -1.13 -5.80
CA ASP A 117 7.49 -0.93 -6.76
C ASP A 117 7.63 -2.10 -7.73
N THR A 118 7.59 -3.34 -7.23
CA THR A 118 7.67 -4.55 -8.05
C THR A 118 6.43 -4.74 -8.92
N LEU A 119 5.23 -4.47 -8.38
CA LEU A 119 3.99 -4.56 -9.15
C LEU A 119 3.97 -3.56 -10.30
N LEU A 120 4.30 -2.29 -10.01
CA LEU A 120 4.42 -1.24 -11.03
C LEU A 120 5.46 -1.58 -12.09
N TRP A 121 6.60 -2.18 -11.69
CA TRP A 121 7.62 -2.67 -12.62
C TRP A 121 7.08 -3.75 -13.59
N ASN A 122 6.11 -4.55 -13.18
CA ASN A 122 5.56 -5.64 -14.01
C ASN A 122 4.39 -5.21 -14.89
N ILE A 123 3.61 -4.19 -14.50
CA ILE A 123 2.37 -3.79 -15.21
C ILE A 123 2.52 -2.51 -16.05
N CYS A 124 3.62 -1.76 -15.86
CA CYS A 124 3.90 -0.50 -16.55
C CYS A 124 5.20 -0.56 -17.36
N ASN A 125 5.27 0.25 -18.41
CA ASN A 125 6.50 0.60 -19.11
C ASN A 125 7.07 1.93 -18.59
N GLU A 126 8.33 2.21 -18.96
CA GLU A 126 8.93 3.52 -18.74
C GLU A 126 8.09 4.62 -19.41
N GLY A 127 7.79 5.68 -18.65
CA GLY A 127 6.98 6.81 -19.10
C GLY A 127 5.48 6.66 -18.90
N ASP A 128 4.97 5.48 -18.51
CA ASP A 128 3.55 5.29 -18.20
C ASP A 128 3.12 6.07 -16.93
N GLY A 129 1.83 6.40 -16.86
CA GLY A 129 1.22 7.11 -15.75
C GLY A 129 0.40 6.21 -14.83
N VAL A 130 0.35 6.58 -13.55
CA VAL A 130 -0.46 5.91 -12.52
C VAL A 130 -1.36 6.95 -11.85
N LEU A 131 -2.67 6.80 -11.96
CA LEU A 131 -3.64 7.70 -11.32
C LEU A 131 -3.65 7.50 -9.82
N ILE A 132 -3.60 8.60 -9.06
CA ILE A 132 -3.65 8.56 -7.58
C ILE A 132 -4.54 9.71 -7.09
N PRO A 133 -5.67 9.41 -6.41
CA PRO A 133 -6.50 10.42 -5.75
C PRO A 133 -5.73 11.22 -4.71
N GLY A 134 -5.82 12.55 -4.81
CA GLY A 134 -5.11 13.45 -3.92
C GLY A 134 -5.93 13.94 -2.72
N PRO A 135 -5.25 14.47 -1.68
CA PRO A 135 -3.81 14.38 -1.43
C PRO A 135 -3.38 12.95 -1.11
N TYR A 136 -2.17 12.51 -1.48
CA TYR A 136 -1.72 11.13 -1.29
C TYR A 136 -0.41 11.04 -0.50
N TRP A 137 -0.06 9.84 -0.04
CA TRP A 137 1.21 9.54 0.61
C TRP A 137 2.41 9.81 -0.32
N ASN A 138 3.28 10.74 0.08
CA ASN A 138 4.45 11.18 -0.70
C ASN A 138 5.40 10.05 -1.14
N GLY A 139 5.36 8.88 -0.51
CA GLY A 139 6.13 7.72 -0.97
C GLY A 139 5.78 7.28 -2.39
N TYR A 140 4.55 7.50 -2.87
CA TYR A 140 4.18 7.18 -4.26
C TYR A 140 5.01 7.95 -5.28
N ASP A 141 5.46 9.17 -4.95
CA ASP A 141 6.35 9.97 -5.80
C ASP A 141 7.70 9.29 -6.04
N VAL A 142 8.20 8.57 -5.04
CA VAL A 142 9.47 7.86 -5.08
C VAL A 142 9.29 6.50 -5.75
N HIS A 143 8.28 5.73 -5.34
CA HIS A 143 8.08 4.35 -5.78
C HIS A 143 7.59 4.24 -7.24
N CYS A 144 6.83 5.21 -7.75
CA CYS A 144 6.50 5.24 -9.17
C CYS A 144 7.74 5.60 -10.03
N ARG A 145 8.52 6.59 -9.61
CA ARG A 145 9.56 7.18 -10.47
C ARG A 145 10.88 6.41 -10.48
N ASN A 146 11.33 5.88 -9.33
CA ASN A 146 12.72 5.46 -9.21
C ASN A 146 13.08 4.22 -10.03
N ARG A 147 12.27 3.16 -9.94
CA ARG A 147 12.53 1.90 -10.63
C ARG A 147 11.67 1.74 -11.86
N SER A 148 10.35 1.82 -11.73
CA SER A 148 9.40 1.70 -12.85
C SER A 148 9.45 2.86 -13.84
N ALA A 149 10.08 3.99 -13.48
CA ALA A 149 10.14 5.18 -14.33
C ALA A 149 8.74 5.63 -14.79
N THR A 150 7.73 5.40 -13.94
CA THR A 150 6.35 5.83 -14.15
C THR A 150 6.10 7.17 -13.46
N SER A 151 5.05 7.85 -13.89
CA SER A 151 4.64 9.13 -13.32
C SER A 151 3.39 8.97 -12.46
N PRO A 152 3.40 9.36 -11.17
CA PRO A 152 2.16 9.50 -10.42
C PRO A 152 1.38 10.69 -10.97
N ILE A 153 0.13 10.45 -11.36
CA ILE A 153 -0.79 11.43 -11.93
C ILE A 153 -1.84 11.76 -10.88
N LEU A 154 -1.71 12.95 -10.31
CA LEU A 154 -2.60 13.46 -9.27
C LEU A 154 -4.02 13.63 -9.82
N VAL A 155 -4.98 12.97 -9.18
CA VAL A 155 -6.40 13.24 -9.39
C VAL A 155 -6.85 14.23 -8.32
N SER A 156 -7.04 15.48 -8.74
CA SER A 156 -7.36 16.59 -7.83
C SER A 156 -8.85 16.79 -7.64
N PHE A 157 -9.23 17.24 -6.44
CA PHE A 157 -10.60 17.53 -6.06
C PHE A 157 -10.76 18.98 -5.60
N PRO A 158 -11.90 19.63 -5.88
CA PRO A 158 -12.22 20.93 -5.27
C PRO A 158 -12.35 20.84 -3.74
N ARG A 159 -12.87 19.71 -3.24
CA ARG A 159 -13.04 19.45 -1.80
C ARG A 159 -12.56 18.05 -1.47
N LEU A 160 -11.93 17.86 -0.31
CA LEU A 160 -11.33 16.58 0.08
C LEU A 160 -12.34 15.43 0.14
N GLN A 161 -13.57 15.72 0.60
CA GLN A 161 -14.64 14.73 0.69
C GLN A 161 -15.09 14.20 -0.67
N ASP A 162 -14.86 14.94 -1.76
CA ASP A 162 -15.28 14.53 -3.09
C ASP A 162 -14.52 13.28 -3.55
N ALA A 163 -13.31 13.05 -3.01
CA ALA A 163 -12.53 11.84 -3.22
C ALA A 163 -13.27 10.56 -2.78
N PHE A 164 -14.23 10.62 -1.86
CA PHE A 164 -14.96 9.46 -1.33
C PHE A 164 -16.38 9.33 -1.88
N SER A 165 -16.66 9.97 -3.01
CA SER A 165 -17.98 10.00 -3.65
C SER A 165 -17.88 9.68 -5.14
N MET A 166 -19.01 9.65 -5.85
CA MET A 166 -19.01 9.51 -7.31
C MET A 166 -18.26 10.62 -8.06
N ALA A 167 -17.99 11.76 -7.40
CA ALA A 167 -17.10 12.78 -7.95
C ALA A 167 -15.67 12.27 -8.21
N LEU A 168 -15.22 11.23 -7.50
CA LEU A 168 -13.98 10.51 -7.78
C LEU A 168 -13.94 10.01 -9.22
N VAL A 169 -14.99 9.31 -9.66
CA VAL A 169 -15.05 8.72 -11.00
C VAL A 169 -15.05 9.80 -12.07
N THR A 170 -15.79 10.89 -11.86
CA THR A 170 -15.78 12.05 -12.77
C THR A 170 -14.38 12.68 -12.87
N ALA A 171 -13.68 12.82 -11.75
CA ALA A 171 -12.32 13.34 -11.73
C ALA A 171 -11.33 12.37 -12.40
N LEU A 172 -11.48 11.06 -12.19
CA LEU A 172 -10.69 10.03 -12.86
C LEU A 172 -10.85 10.09 -14.38
N GLU A 173 -12.08 10.17 -14.89
CA GLU A 173 -12.35 10.28 -16.32
C GLU A 173 -11.74 11.55 -16.93
N LYS A 174 -11.86 12.69 -16.23
CA LYS A 174 -11.26 13.96 -16.65
C LYS A 174 -9.74 13.87 -16.70
N THR A 175 -9.11 13.41 -15.61
CA THR A 175 -7.65 13.33 -15.49
C THR A 175 -7.07 12.32 -16.47
N PHE A 176 -7.72 11.18 -16.68
CA PHE A 176 -7.33 10.20 -17.70
C PHE A 176 -7.35 10.82 -19.10
N ALA A 177 -8.43 11.52 -19.46
CA ALA A 177 -8.58 12.13 -20.78
C ALA A 177 -7.57 13.27 -21.04
N SER A 178 -7.17 14.01 -20.01
CA SER A 178 -6.19 15.10 -20.12
C SER A 178 -4.73 14.69 -19.89
N SER A 179 -4.47 13.41 -19.57
CA SER A 179 -3.11 12.94 -19.30
C SER A 179 -2.24 13.02 -20.56
N SER A 180 -1.00 13.48 -20.41
CA SER A 180 -0.01 13.53 -21.49
C SER A 180 0.72 12.20 -21.71
N CYS A 181 0.52 11.21 -20.83
CA CYS A 181 1.10 9.89 -20.90
C CYS A 181 0.02 8.80 -20.86
N THR A 182 0.38 7.61 -21.33
CA THR A 182 -0.47 6.42 -21.24
C THR A 182 -0.68 6.04 -19.78
N ILE A 183 -1.92 6.05 -19.31
CA ILE A 183 -2.25 5.58 -17.96
C ILE A 183 -2.31 4.05 -17.95
N LYS A 184 -1.69 3.42 -16.95
CA LYS A 184 -1.67 1.95 -16.78
C LYS A 184 -2.33 1.42 -15.53
N ALA A 185 -2.42 2.25 -14.49
CA ALA A 185 -3.02 1.84 -13.23
C ALA A 185 -3.70 2.99 -12.49
N LEU A 186 -4.61 2.63 -11.59
CA LEU A 186 -5.16 3.45 -10.52
C LEU A 186 -4.71 2.87 -9.19
N ILE A 187 -4.13 3.70 -8.31
CA ILE A 187 -3.87 3.34 -6.91
C ILE A 187 -4.93 4.00 -6.02
N LEU A 188 -5.60 3.21 -5.19
CA LEU A 188 -6.47 3.68 -4.11
C LEU A 188 -5.86 3.27 -2.77
N THR A 189 -5.63 4.22 -1.87
CA THR A 189 -5.23 3.91 -0.49
C THR A 189 -6.49 3.78 0.36
N ASN A 190 -6.77 2.60 0.91
CA ASN A 190 -8.04 2.31 1.58
C ASN A 190 -7.81 1.45 2.84
N PRO A 191 -7.96 1.97 4.08
CA PRO A 191 -8.29 3.35 4.44
C PRO A 191 -7.26 4.38 3.94
N HIS A 192 -7.74 5.59 3.67
CA HIS A 192 -6.98 6.61 2.95
C HIS A 192 -5.93 7.32 3.80
N ASN A 193 -4.73 7.50 3.25
CA ASN A 193 -3.66 8.31 3.82
C ASN A 193 -3.43 9.55 2.94
N PRO A 194 -3.65 10.78 3.45
CA PRO A 194 -3.68 11.19 4.86
C PRO A 194 -5.07 11.41 5.48
N LEU A 195 -6.15 11.19 4.71
CA LEU A 195 -7.50 11.63 5.09
C LEU A 195 -8.21 10.76 6.14
N GLY A 196 -7.69 9.56 6.45
CA GLY A 196 -8.21 8.68 7.50
C GLY A 196 -9.62 8.14 7.24
N GLN A 197 -10.07 8.11 5.98
CA GLN A 197 -11.42 7.66 5.60
C GLN A 197 -11.37 6.44 4.68
N CYS A 198 -12.33 5.54 4.86
CA CYS A 198 -12.54 4.41 3.97
C CYS A 198 -13.36 4.84 2.74
N TYR A 199 -13.12 4.20 1.60
CA TYR A 199 -13.98 4.37 0.44
C TYR A 199 -15.30 3.60 0.64
N PRO A 200 -16.46 4.22 0.38
CA PRO A 200 -17.72 3.49 0.34
C PRO A 200 -17.69 2.42 -0.76
N LYS A 201 -18.30 1.26 -0.50
CA LYS A 201 -18.35 0.15 -1.46
C LYS A 201 -18.82 0.56 -2.87
N PRO A 202 -19.92 1.34 -3.05
CA PRO A 202 -20.34 1.76 -4.39
C PRO A 202 -19.27 2.55 -5.15
N VAL A 203 -18.45 3.33 -4.44
CA VAL A 203 -17.35 4.09 -5.05
C VAL A 203 -16.23 3.16 -5.50
N LEU A 204 -15.89 2.13 -4.70
CA LEU A 204 -14.93 1.10 -5.07
C LEU A 204 -15.37 0.32 -6.32
N GLU A 205 -16.64 -0.08 -6.38
CA GLU A 205 -17.22 -0.80 -7.52
C GLU A 205 -17.14 0.05 -8.81
N GLU A 206 -17.45 1.34 -8.73
CA GLU A 206 -17.38 2.23 -9.88
C GLU A 206 -15.94 2.58 -10.30
N CYS A 207 -14.99 2.65 -9.36
CA CYS A 207 -13.56 2.76 -9.69
C CYS A 207 -13.06 1.50 -10.41
N LEU A 208 -13.53 0.32 -10.02
CA LEU A 208 -13.20 -0.93 -10.69
C LEU A 208 -13.78 -0.96 -12.12
N ARG A 209 -15.04 -0.57 -12.30
CA ARG A 209 -15.65 -0.43 -13.64
C ARG A 209 -14.92 0.60 -14.51
N PHE A 210 -14.48 1.71 -13.92
CA PHE A 210 -13.63 2.69 -14.62
C PHE A 210 -12.34 2.02 -15.12
N CYS A 211 -11.64 1.27 -14.27
CA CYS A 211 -10.41 0.58 -14.65
C CYS A 211 -10.65 -0.44 -15.78
N GLN A 212 -11.74 -1.21 -15.70
CA GLN A 212 -12.15 -2.15 -16.74
C GLN A 212 -12.41 -1.44 -18.08
N ARG A 213 -13.22 -0.36 -18.09
CA ARG A 213 -13.53 0.42 -19.31
C ARG A 213 -12.27 1.02 -19.95
N ARG A 214 -11.32 1.44 -19.13
CA ARG A 214 -10.06 2.06 -19.57
C ARG A 214 -8.94 1.05 -19.82
N ASN A 215 -9.18 -0.24 -19.59
CA ASN A 215 -8.20 -1.31 -19.77
C ASN A 215 -6.91 -1.10 -18.95
N ILE A 216 -7.06 -0.60 -17.72
CA ILE A 216 -5.97 -0.33 -16.75
C ILE A 216 -6.12 -1.20 -15.49
N HIS A 217 -5.08 -1.27 -14.68
CA HIS A 217 -5.08 -2.03 -13.42
C HIS A 217 -5.65 -1.20 -12.26
N LEU A 218 -6.27 -1.85 -11.29
CA LEU A 218 -6.63 -1.27 -10.00
C LEU A 218 -5.74 -1.87 -8.91
N ILE A 219 -5.06 -1.01 -8.16
CA ILE A 219 -4.25 -1.38 -7.00
C ILE A 219 -4.90 -0.77 -5.76
N SER A 220 -5.35 -1.60 -4.83
CA SER A 220 -5.81 -1.16 -3.52
C SER A 220 -4.69 -1.33 -2.49
N ASP A 221 -4.13 -0.22 -2.04
CA ASP A 221 -3.19 -0.17 -0.94
C ASP A 221 -3.97 -0.14 0.38
N GLU A 222 -4.06 -1.29 1.03
CA GLU A 222 -4.88 -1.50 2.22
C GLU A 222 -4.02 -1.59 3.49
N VAL A 223 -2.90 -0.87 3.53
CA VAL A 223 -1.94 -0.91 4.66
C VAL A 223 -2.53 -0.60 6.04
N PHE A 224 -3.71 0.03 6.11
CA PHE A 224 -4.43 0.38 7.33
C PHE A 224 -5.70 -0.47 7.56
N ALA A 225 -5.88 -1.57 6.81
CA ALA A 225 -7.09 -2.40 6.82
C ALA A 225 -7.54 -2.85 8.21
N LEU A 226 -6.58 -3.20 9.09
CA LEU A 226 -6.88 -3.68 10.45
C LEU A 226 -6.71 -2.59 11.51
N SER A 227 -6.48 -1.35 11.10
CA SER A 227 -6.41 -0.16 11.97
C SER A 227 -7.74 0.62 11.97
N THR A 228 -8.84 -0.01 11.53
CA THR A 228 -10.15 0.63 11.46
C THR A 228 -10.90 0.47 12.77
N PHE A 229 -11.65 1.50 13.18
CA PHE A 229 -12.47 1.42 14.39
C PHE A 229 -13.67 0.50 14.18
N ASN A 230 -14.01 -0.26 15.22
CA ASN A 230 -15.19 -1.11 15.20
C ASN A 230 -16.45 -0.22 15.08
N PRO A 231 -17.31 -0.44 14.07
CA PRO A 231 -18.59 0.25 13.94
C PRO A 231 -19.45 0.31 15.20
N SER A 232 -19.39 -0.70 16.06
CA SER A 232 -20.17 -0.73 17.30
C SER A 232 -19.58 0.15 18.41
N GLN A 233 -18.35 0.63 18.24
CA GLN A 233 -17.61 1.41 19.24
C GLN A 233 -17.45 2.88 18.84
N VAL A 234 -17.78 3.26 17.60
CA VAL A 234 -17.69 4.63 17.11
C VAL A 234 -18.94 5.03 16.34
N ASP A 235 -19.40 6.27 16.54
CA ASP A 235 -20.51 6.85 15.77
C ASP A 235 -20.01 7.31 14.40
N LEU A 236 -19.76 6.33 13.52
CA LEU A 236 -19.40 6.57 12.12
C LEU A 236 -20.54 6.08 11.22
N PRO A 237 -20.87 6.82 10.14
CA PRO A 237 -21.80 6.32 9.12
C PRO A 237 -21.28 5.01 8.52
N GLU A 238 -22.17 4.07 8.19
CA GLU A 238 -21.80 2.79 7.56
C GLU A 238 -20.96 2.95 6.28
N THR A 239 -21.15 4.05 5.56
CA THR A 239 -20.37 4.41 4.37
C THR A 239 -18.89 4.65 4.65
N ARG A 240 -18.48 4.76 5.92
CA ARG A 240 -17.10 4.91 6.35
C ARG A 240 -16.50 3.63 6.93
N HIS A 241 -17.25 2.53 6.98
CA HIS A 241 -16.69 1.25 7.38
C HIS A 241 -15.74 0.74 6.30
N PHE A 242 -14.68 0.07 6.74
CA PHE A 242 -13.71 -0.49 5.82
C PHE A 242 -14.32 -1.64 5.01
N VAL A 243 -14.19 -1.53 3.70
CA VAL A 243 -14.51 -2.58 2.75
C VAL A 243 -13.25 -2.83 1.95
N SER A 244 -12.67 -4.02 2.10
CA SER A 244 -11.55 -4.42 1.26
C SER A 244 -11.98 -4.53 -0.19
N MET A 245 -11.06 -4.26 -1.11
CA MET A 245 -11.25 -4.54 -2.52
C MET A 245 -11.48 -6.03 -2.79
N LEU A 246 -10.98 -6.91 -1.91
CA LEU A 246 -11.28 -8.35 -1.97
C LEU A 246 -12.77 -8.67 -1.72
N ALA A 247 -13.47 -7.80 -0.98
CA ALA A 247 -14.90 -7.96 -0.68
C ALA A 247 -15.83 -7.47 -1.80
N VAL A 248 -15.27 -6.91 -2.88
CA VAL A 248 -15.97 -6.60 -4.12
C VAL A 248 -15.78 -7.76 -5.09
N ASP A 249 -16.85 -8.18 -5.74
CA ASP A 249 -16.82 -9.27 -6.72
C ASP A 249 -16.58 -8.70 -8.12
N PRO A 250 -15.36 -8.80 -8.69
CA PRO A 250 -15.08 -8.30 -10.03
C PRO A 250 -15.91 -9.02 -11.10
N THR A 251 -16.18 -10.32 -10.93
CA THR A 251 -16.91 -11.12 -11.93
C THR A 251 -18.37 -10.70 -11.99
N ALA A 252 -18.99 -10.41 -10.83
CA ALA A 252 -20.34 -9.86 -10.77
C ALA A 252 -20.46 -8.44 -11.37
N LEU A 253 -19.33 -7.74 -11.55
CA LEU A 253 -19.26 -6.42 -12.16
C LEU A 253 -18.77 -6.45 -13.62
N ASP A 254 -18.69 -7.63 -14.24
CA ASP A 254 -18.13 -7.83 -15.59
C ASP A 254 -16.71 -7.27 -15.74
N CYS A 255 -15.92 -7.31 -14.66
CA CYS A 255 -14.55 -6.83 -14.60
C CYS A 255 -13.57 -8.01 -14.53
N ASP A 256 -12.42 -7.87 -15.18
CA ASP A 256 -11.37 -8.88 -15.17
C ASP A 256 -10.68 -8.93 -13.79
N PRO A 257 -10.81 -10.03 -13.01
CA PRO A 257 -10.11 -10.17 -11.73
C PRO A 257 -8.58 -10.06 -11.90
N GLY A 258 -8.04 -10.39 -13.08
CA GLY A 258 -6.63 -10.27 -13.41
C GLY A 258 -6.06 -8.85 -13.38
N ARG A 259 -6.90 -7.84 -13.21
CA ARG A 259 -6.51 -6.42 -13.12
C ARG A 259 -6.68 -5.83 -11.73
N VAL A 260 -7.02 -6.64 -10.73
CA VAL A 260 -7.26 -6.20 -9.36
C VAL A 260 -6.16 -6.71 -8.44
N HIS A 261 -5.48 -5.78 -7.77
CA HIS A 261 -4.35 -6.09 -6.90
C HIS A 261 -4.59 -5.46 -5.52
N VAL A 262 -4.30 -6.22 -4.45
CA VAL A 262 -4.35 -5.73 -3.07
C VAL A 262 -2.97 -5.80 -2.45
N VAL A 263 -2.53 -4.69 -1.87
CA VAL A 263 -1.24 -4.56 -1.18
C VAL A 263 -1.50 -4.32 0.30
N TRP A 264 -0.85 -5.10 1.17
CA TRP A 264 -1.00 -4.95 2.62
C TRP A 264 0.35 -5.10 3.35
N SER A 265 0.45 -4.58 4.57
CA SER A 265 1.63 -4.69 5.42
C SER A 265 1.30 -4.69 6.90
N MET A 266 2.09 -5.44 7.67
CA MET A 266 2.10 -5.39 9.13
C MET A 266 2.59 -4.06 9.72
N SER A 267 3.19 -3.19 8.90
CA SER A 267 3.89 -1.98 9.39
C SER A 267 3.01 -1.00 10.16
N LYS A 268 1.70 -0.97 9.88
CA LYS A 268 0.76 -0.07 10.55
C LYS A 268 -0.11 -0.86 11.54
N ASP A 269 -0.80 -1.85 11.01
CA ASP A 269 -1.75 -2.68 11.77
C ASP A 269 -1.14 -3.44 12.94
N PHE A 270 0.12 -3.89 12.83
CA PHE A 270 0.81 -4.65 13.88
C PHE A 270 1.97 -3.87 14.52
N ALA A 271 1.99 -2.53 14.41
CA ALA A 271 3.07 -1.69 14.95
C ALA A 271 4.50 -2.12 14.53
N ALA A 272 4.61 -2.87 13.44
CA ALA A 272 5.81 -3.61 13.06
C ALA A 272 6.57 -2.91 11.93
N GLY A 273 6.65 -1.57 11.96
CA GLY A 273 7.27 -0.75 10.92
C GLY A 273 8.74 -1.10 10.66
N GLY A 274 9.48 -1.46 11.72
CA GLY A 274 10.88 -1.88 11.68
C GLY A 274 11.10 -3.35 11.32
N ILE A 275 10.07 -4.20 11.41
CA ILE A 275 10.17 -5.63 11.11
C ILE A 275 9.82 -5.84 9.63
N LYS A 276 10.84 -5.96 8.78
CA LYS A 276 10.66 -6.10 7.31
C LYS A 276 10.45 -7.54 6.84
N LEU A 277 10.01 -8.43 7.73
CA LEU A 277 9.99 -9.88 7.50
C LEU A 277 8.78 -10.40 6.72
N VAL A 278 7.73 -9.60 6.51
CA VAL A 278 6.52 -10.05 5.79
C VAL A 278 5.82 -8.86 5.12
N ARG A 279 5.74 -8.80 3.80
CA ARG A 279 4.81 -7.89 3.10
C ARG A 279 4.13 -8.65 1.98
N ALA A 280 2.86 -9.00 2.19
CA ALA A 280 2.06 -9.72 1.23
C ALA A 280 1.48 -8.73 0.22
N ALA A 281 1.74 -8.93 -1.06
CA ALA A 281 0.85 -8.49 -2.12
C ALA A 281 0.00 -9.70 -2.52
N ALA A 282 -1.31 -9.59 -2.35
CA ALA A 282 -2.24 -10.50 -2.97
C ALA A 282 -2.60 -9.90 -4.34
N SER A 283 -1.97 -10.41 -5.39
CA SER A 283 -2.55 -10.26 -6.72
C SER A 283 -3.49 -11.44 -6.89
N ILE A 284 -4.80 -11.23 -6.76
CA ILE A 284 -5.77 -12.24 -7.19
C ILE A 284 -5.88 -12.16 -8.72
N THR A 285 -4.75 -12.38 -9.38
CA THR A 285 -4.70 -12.70 -10.79
C THR A 285 -4.96 -14.19 -10.88
N LYS A 286 -6.16 -14.56 -11.31
CA LYS A 286 -6.35 -15.89 -11.88
C LYS A 286 -5.69 -15.90 -13.27
N THR A 287 -4.37 -15.91 -13.30
CA THR A 287 -3.70 -16.66 -14.35
C THR A 287 -3.45 -18.02 -13.72
N ASP A 288 -4.13 -19.04 -14.22
CA ASP A 288 -3.81 -20.43 -13.91
C ASP A 288 -2.39 -20.72 -14.47
N ILE A 289 -1.34 -20.25 -13.81
CA ILE A 289 0.07 -20.48 -14.25
C ILE A 289 0.48 -21.94 -13.94
N TYR A 290 -0.34 -22.69 -13.20
CA TYR A 290 -0.07 -24.09 -12.82
C TYR A 290 -0.85 -25.14 -13.62
N ASN A 291 -1.52 -24.77 -14.71
CA ASN A 291 -2.16 -25.73 -15.65
C ASN A 291 -1.35 -25.88 -16.94
N SER A 292 -0.06 -26.17 -16.83
CA SER A 292 0.76 -26.69 -17.94
C SER A 292 1.64 -27.84 -17.46
#